data_AF-A0A497FJY7-F1
#
_entry.id   AF-A0A497FJY7-F1
#
_cell.length_a   1.000
_cell.length_b   1.000
_cell.length_c   1.000
_cell.angle_alpha   90.00
_cell.angle_beta   90.00
_cell.angle_gamma   90.00
#
_symmetry.space_group_name_H-M   'P 1'
#
loop_
_entity.id
_entity.type
_entity.pdbx_description
1 polymer ?
#
loop_
_entity_poly.entity_id
_entity_poly.type
_entity_poly.pdbx_seq_one_letter_code
_entity_poly.pdbx_strand_id
1 'polypeptide(L)'
;MMAKEVIISRLKEYFLSRGVELLLPEELKLDNAIIEFFDLFLRDGNNLIAIKAYSPGEKLAPRIKKELEVLVVTSLKVKDFIDKAYIAIPEEIGLLKIPQEIFENAGVGILVVSDKEIEERLPARAFRRYSRSIDNALREEILRFSEELNRFSHRIERELDKVRNELSVLSRRIDSLYEDLNVLKEDVRRLKHVKERKIEEIKPLRVREKVSVRGIEDLPDFISDNPWVSILIKRGKEE
;
A
#
# COMPACT_ATOMS: atom_id res chain seq x y z
N MET A 1 13.26 8.55 59.63
CA MET A 1 12.46 8.34 58.41
C MET A 1 12.84 9.42 57.43
N MET A 2 13.57 9.03 56.40
CA MET A 2 13.93 9.94 55.32
C MET A 2 12.69 10.39 54.55
N ALA A 3 12.66 11.66 54.16
CA ALA A 3 11.62 12.18 53.28
C ALA A 3 11.75 11.59 51.87
N LYS A 4 10.64 11.51 51.15
CA LYS A 4 10.59 10.95 49.79
C LYS A 4 11.51 11.70 48.83
N GLU A 5 11.60 13.02 48.95
CA GLU A 5 12.46 13.87 48.12
C GLU A 5 13.94 13.54 48.33
N VAL A 6 14.34 13.24 49.57
CA VAL A 6 15.71 12.85 49.91
C VAL A 6 16.07 11.50 49.29
N ILE A 7 15.13 10.54 49.31
CA ILE A 7 15.29 9.23 48.65
C ILE A 7 15.51 9.44 47.15
N ILE A 8 14.67 10.25 46.51
CA ILE A 8 14.75 10.51 45.06
C ILE A 8 16.08 11.16 44.68
N SER A 9 16.52 12.19 45.41
CA SER A 9 17.80 12.87 45.13
C SER A 9 18.99 11.91 45.23
N ARG A 10 19.01 11.06 46.26
CA ARG A 10 20.08 10.05 46.41
C ARG A 10 20.07 9.00 45.30
N LEU A 11 18.88 8.54 44.89
CA LEU A 11 18.76 7.62 43.77
C LEU A 11 19.32 8.25 42.49
N LYS A 12 18.99 9.52 42.21
CA LYS A 12 19.54 10.25 41.05
C LYS A 12 21.06 10.27 41.08
N GLU A 13 21.67 10.68 42.20
CA GLU A 13 23.13 10.71 42.36
C GLU A 13 23.76 9.33 42.17
N TYR A 14 23.17 8.30 42.77
CA TYR A 14 23.65 6.92 42.68
C TYR A 14 23.64 6.39 41.23
N PHE A 15 22.54 6.59 40.50
CA PHE A 15 22.43 6.08 39.13
C PHE A 15 23.26 6.90 38.13
N LEU A 16 23.36 8.22 38.32
CA LEU A 16 24.27 9.07 37.54
C LEU A 16 25.72 8.65 37.72
N SER A 17 26.14 8.33 38.95
CA SER A 17 27.51 7.86 39.24
C SER A 17 27.87 6.55 38.53
N ARG A 18 26.86 5.76 38.14
CA ARG A 18 27.00 4.48 37.43
C ARG A 18 26.83 4.58 35.92
N GLY A 19 26.67 5.80 35.39
CA GLY A 19 26.49 6.04 33.95
C GLY A 19 25.10 5.64 33.42
N VAL A 20 24.11 5.52 34.30
CA VAL A 20 22.71 5.26 33.92
C VAL A 20 22.05 6.58 33.53
N GLU A 21 21.33 6.58 32.42
CA GLU A 21 20.66 7.78 31.91
C GLU A 21 19.33 8.00 32.64
N LEU A 22 19.12 9.20 33.19
CA LEU A 22 17.85 9.63 33.78
C LEU A 22 16.92 10.09 32.66
N LEU A 23 15.72 9.53 32.61
CA LEU A 23 14.70 9.93 31.63
C LEU A 23 13.71 10.90 32.25
N LEU A 24 13.39 11.95 31.51
CA LEU A 24 12.33 12.87 31.88
C LEU A 24 10.96 12.29 31.50
N PRO A 25 9.89 12.64 32.23
CA PRO A 25 8.53 12.28 31.87
C PRO A 25 8.16 12.57 30.41
N GLU A 26 8.63 13.68 29.83
CA GLU A 26 8.29 14.04 28.44
C GLU A 26 8.96 13.16 27.39
N GLU A 27 10.06 12.48 27.75
CA GLU A 27 10.79 11.58 26.85
C GLU A 27 10.17 10.19 26.78
N LEU A 28 9.24 9.90 27.70
CA LEU A 28 8.59 8.61 27.83
C LEU A 28 7.31 8.57 27.00
N LYS A 29 7.22 7.61 26.08
CA LYS A 29 5.98 7.27 25.37
C LYS A 29 5.08 6.37 26.24
N LEU A 30 4.81 6.84 27.46
CA LEU A 30 4.01 6.12 28.46
C LEU A 30 2.74 6.88 28.77
N ASP A 31 1.71 6.16 29.23
CA ASP A 31 0.49 6.79 29.72
C ASP A 31 0.77 7.64 30.96
N ASN A 32 0.10 8.79 31.07
CA ASN A 32 0.26 9.72 32.18
C ASN A 32 0.07 9.05 33.55
N ALA A 33 -0.85 8.08 33.65
CA ALA A 33 -1.07 7.33 34.89
C ALA A 33 0.16 6.54 35.35
N ILE A 34 0.99 6.05 34.42
CA ILE A 34 2.23 5.32 34.73
C ILE A 34 3.31 6.31 35.16
N ILE A 35 3.40 7.43 34.46
CA ILE A 35 4.35 8.51 34.74
C ILE A 35 4.10 9.08 36.14
N GLU A 36 2.84 9.31 36.52
CA GLU A 36 2.47 9.80 37.85
C GLU A 36 2.68 8.75 38.95
N PHE A 37 2.58 7.46 38.61
CA PHE A 37 2.76 6.39 39.58
C PHE A 37 4.22 6.25 40.01
N PHE A 38 5.19 6.29 39.09
CA PHE A 38 6.61 6.19 39.45
C PHE A 38 7.24 7.56 39.73
N ASP A 39 8.34 7.54 40.47
CA ASP A 39 9.02 8.79 40.85
C ASP A 39 10.29 9.02 40.01
N LEU A 40 10.85 7.96 39.43
CA LEU A 40 12.05 8.02 38.59
C LEU A 40 11.96 6.99 37.47
N PHE A 41 12.46 7.38 36.30
CA PHE A 41 12.68 6.51 35.16
C PHE A 41 14.13 6.58 34.74
N LEU A 42 14.68 5.42 34.40
CA LEU A 42 16.09 5.24 34.07
C LEU A 42 16.21 4.39 32.81
N ARG A 43 17.23 4.68 32.02
CA ARG A 43 17.63 3.86 30.89
C ARG A 43 19.01 3.26 31.15
N ASP A 44 19.03 1.94 31.24
CA ASP A 44 20.24 1.12 31.34
C ASP A 44 20.38 0.31 30.05
N GLY A 45 21.11 0.88 29.08
CA GLY A 45 21.16 0.38 27.70
C GLY A 45 19.79 0.36 27.03
N ASN A 46 19.28 -0.83 26.71
CA ASN A 46 17.94 -1.00 26.11
C ASN A 46 16.83 -1.26 27.13
N ASN A 47 17.16 -1.28 28.43
CA ASN A 47 16.20 -1.55 29.49
C ASN A 47 15.67 -0.25 30.08
N LEU A 48 14.34 -0.12 30.11
CA LEU A 48 13.63 0.90 30.83
C LEU A 48 13.35 0.42 32.26
N ILE A 49 13.93 1.12 33.23
CA ILE A 49 13.79 0.81 34.66
C ILE A 49 12.94 1.91 35.28
N ALA A 50 11.89 1.53 36.01
CA ALA A 50 11.05 2.46 36.75
C ALA A 50 11.23 2.25 38.26
N ILE A 51 11.31 3.35 39.02
CA ILE A 51 11.54 3.31 40.46
C ILE A 51 10.45 4.10 41.18
N LYS A 52 9.86 3.46 42.19
CA LYS A 52 8.95 4.09 43.15
C LYS A 52 9.69 4.34 44.46
N ALA A 53 9.78 5.59 44.89
CA ALA A 53 10.25 5.95 46.22
C ALA A 53 9.11 5.82 47.23
N TYR A 54 9.24 4.86 48.14
CA TYR A 54 8.30 4.64 49.22
C TYR A 54 8.77 5.32 50.50
N SER A 55 7.93 6.21 51.02
CA SER A 55 8.08 6.80 52.34
C SER A 55 6.79 6.53 53.12
N PRO A 56 6.84 5.81 54.25
CA PRO A 56 5.66 5.43 54.99
C PRO A 56 5.06 6.66 55.68
N GLY A 57 3.74 6.83 55.59
CA GLY A 57 3.03 7.84 56.38
C GLY A 57 2.88 7.44 57.86
N GLU A 58 2.94 6.14 58.13
CA GLU A 58 2.71 5.56 59.46
C GLU A 58 3.80 4.55 59.85
N LYS A 59 4.00 4.36 61.16
CA LYS A 59 5.09 3.52 61.69
C LYS A 59 4.70 2.07 61.98
N LEU A 60 3.43 1.69 61.74
CA LEU A 60 2.93 0.36 62.09
C LEU A 60 3.36 -0.67 61.05
N ALA A 61 4.20 -1.62 61.47
CA ALA A 61 4.73 -2.67 60.60
C ALA A 61 3.65 -3.43 59.78
N PRO A 62 2.47 -3.79 60.33
CA PRO A 62 1.43 -4.45 59.54
C PRO A 62 0.88 -3.58 58.39
N ARG A 63 0.76 -2.26 58.60
CA ARG A 63 0.29 -1.33 57.57
C ARG A 63 1.33 -1.11 56.49
N ILE A 64 2.60 -0.95 56.88
CA ILE A 64 3.74 -0.86 55.95
C ILE A 64 3.79 -2.07 55.03
N LYS A 65 3.64 -3.29 55.58
CA LYS A 65 3.61 -4.51 54.76
C LYS A 65 2.50 -4.48 53.72
N LYS A 66 1.27 -4.14 54.13
CA LYS A 66 0.12 -4.07 53.23
C LYS A 66 0.31 -3.02 52.14
N GLU A 67 0.90 -1.87 52.46
CA GLU A 67 1.22 -0.83 51.47
C GLU A 67 2.26 -1.31 50.45
N LEU A 68 3.32 -1.98 50.90
CA LEU A 68 4.32 -2.57 50.01
C LEU A 68 3.71 -3.62 49.08
N GLU A 69 2.83 -4.48 49.60
CA GLU A 69 2.09 -5.44 48.78
C GLU A 69 1.26 -4.77 47.68
N VAL A 70 0.53 -3.69 48.03
CA VAL A 70 -0.25 -2.91 47.07
C VAL A 70 0.65 -2.27 46.00
N LEU A 71 1.82 -1.76 46.38
CA LEU A 71 2.78 -1.19 45.44
C LEU A 71 3.32 -2.24 44.46
N VAL A 72 3.61 -3.46 44.93
CA VAL A 72 4.04 -4.56 44.07
C VAL A 72 2.94 -4.92 43.07
N VAL A 73 1.71 -5.11 43.54
CA VAL A 73 0.55 -5.42 42.67
C VAL A 73 0.32 -4.32 41.65
N THR A 74 0.45 -3.05 42.03
CA THR A 74 0.29 -1.92 41.11
C THR A 74 1.41 -1.87 40.08
N SER A 75 2.64 -2.17 40.50
CA SER A 75 3.81 -2.26 39.59
C SER A 75 3.65 -3.38 38.56
N LEU A 76 2.93 -4.46 38.88
CA LEU A 76 2.66 -5.53 37.92
C LEU A 76 1.69 -5.12 36.80
N LYS A 77 0.83 -4.11 37.02
CA LYS A 77 -0.12 -3.63 36.00
C LYS A 77 0.60 -2.95 34.82
N VAL A 78 1.82 -2.47 35.04
CA VAL A 78 2.59 -1.73 34.04
C VAL A 78 3.71 -2.56 33.40
N LYS A 79 3.75 -3.87 33.67
CA LYS A 79 4.81 -4.81 33.23
C LYS A 79 5.06 -4.84 31.72
N ASP A 80 4.07 -4.44 30.92
CA ASP A 80 4.16 -4.43 29.46
C ASP A 80 4.89 -3.18 28.93
N PHE A 81 5.03 -2.15 29.77
CA PHE A 81 5.58 -0.85 29.41
C PHE A 81 7.01 -0.63 29.90
N ILE A 82 7.40 -1.28 31.00
CA ILE A 82 8.72 -1.16 31.63
C ILE A 82 9.43 -2.51 31.63
N ASP A 83 10.76 -2.53 31.60
CA ASP A 83 11.53 -3.78 31.66
C ASP A 83 11.74 -4.24 33.10
N LYS A 84 12.00 -3.31 34.02
CA LYS A 84 12.23 -3.60 35.43
C LYS A 84 11.53 -2.56 36.31
N ALA A 85 11.00 -3.01 37.44
CA ALA A 85 10.48 -2.12 38.48
C ALA A 85 11.27 -2.30 39.77
N TYR A 86 11.57 -1.19 40.44
CA TYR A 86 12.12 -1.18 41.79
C TYR A 86 11.24 -0.37 42.72
N ILE A 87 11.17 -0.82 43.97
CA ILE A 87 10.64 -0.04 45.09
C ILE A 87 11.82 0.34 45.97
N ALA A 88 12.09 1.64 46.07
CA ALA A 88 13.09 2.20 46.95
C ALA A 88 12.47 2.48 48.32
N ILE A 89 13.02 1.85 49.36
CA ILE A 89 12.59 1.98 50.74
C ILE A 89 13.73 2.55 51.59
N PRO A 90 13.44 3.31 52.65
CA PRO A 90 14.48 3.75 53.57
C PRO A 90 14.96 2.60 54.45
N GLU A 91 16.19 2.70 54.97
CA GLU A 91 16.86 1.67 55.76
C GLU A 91 16.03 1.17 56.94
N GLU A 92 15.26 2.05 57.61
CA GLU A 92 14.46 1.66 58.77
C GLU A 92 13.37 0.63 58.43
N ILE A 93 12.90 0.62 57.19
CA ILE A 93 11.92 -0.36 56.68
C ILE A 93 12.63 -1.59 56.13
N GLY A 94 13.81 -1.41 55.53
CA GLY A 94 14.66 -2.52 55.08
C GLY A 94 14.95 -3.53 56.19
N LEU A 95 15.02 -3.09 57.44
CA LEU A 95 15.22 -3.93 58.62
C LEU A 95 13.98 -4.80 58.99
N LEU A 96 12.79 -4.49 58.48
CA LEU A 96 11.58 -5.27 58.74
C LEU A 96 11.57 -6.57 57.91
N LYS A 97 10.83 -7.59 58.37
CA LYS A 97 10.52 -8.80 57.57
C LYS A 97 9.59 -8.43 56.41
N ILE A 98 10.16 -7.92 55.32
CA ILE A 98 9.48 -7.64 54.06
C ILE A 98 9.01 -8.98 53.46
N PRO A 99 7.79 -9.05 52.88
CA PRO A 99 7.31 -10.26 52.23
C PRO A 99 8.08 -10.53 50.92
N GLN A 100 9.29 -11.07 51.03
CA GLN A 100 10.19 -11.32 49.89
C GLN A 100 9.54 -12.18 48.81
N GLU A 101 8.74 -13.19 49.18
CA GLU A 101 8.04 -14.06 48.24
C GLU A 101 7.17 -13.26 47.25
N ILE A 102 6.50 -12.20 47.70
CA ILE A 102 5.62 -11.40 46.84
C ILE A 102 6.44 -10.61 45.82
N PHE A 103 7.57 -10.05 46.24
CA PHE A 103 8.47 -9.31 45.37
C PHE A 103 9.19 -10.23 44.37
N GLU A 104 9.68 -11.38 44.82
CA GLU A 104 10.35 -12.37 43.97
C GLU A 104 9.42 -12.96 42.90
N ASN A 105 8.20 -13.32 43.30
CA ASN A 105 7.19 -13.83 42.38
C ASN A 105 6.73 -12.77 41.39
N ALA A 106 6.64 -11.51 41.83
CA ALA A 106 6.33 -10.38 40.96
C ALA A 106 7.53 -9.97 40.07
N GLY A 107 8.76 -10.33 40.43
CA GLY A 107 9.98 -9.85 39.78
C GLY A 107 10.31 -8.38 40.07
N VAL A 108 9.71 -7.78 41.10
CA VAL A 108 9.95 -6.39 41.50
C VAL A 108 11.14 -6.32 42.45
N GLY A 109 12.11 -5.45 42.15
CA GLY A 109 13.30 -5.27 42.98
C GLY A 109 13.08 -4.34 44.17
N ILE A 110 13.98 -4.42 45.14
CA ILE A 110 14.00 -3.59 46.35
C ILE A 110 15.35 -2.88 46.45
N LEU A 111 15.30 -1.56 46.54
CA LEU A 111 16.46 -0.73 46.85
C LEU A 111 16.31 -0.20 48.28
N VAL A 112 17.27 -0.48 49.13
CA VAL A 112 17.34 0.08 50.48
C VAL A 112 18.24 1.30 50.43
N VAL A 113 17.67 2.46 50.76
CA VAL A 113 18.37 3.74 50.73
C VAL A 113 18.71 4.14 52.16
N SER A 114 20.01 4.24 52.44
CA SER A 114 20.54 4.75 53.71
C SER A 114 21.18 6.13 53.52
N ASP A 115 21.66 6.69 54.62
CA ASP A 115 22.43 7.92 54.60
C ASP A 115 23.85 7.79 54.00
N LYS A 116 24.35 6.57 53.79
CA LYS A 116 25.72 6.35 53.28
C LYS A 116 25.76 5.64 51.93
N GLU A 117 24.87 4.67 51.75
CA GLU A 117 24.87 3.79 50.59
C GLU A 117 23.45 3.39 50.15
N ILE A 118 23.35 2.97 48.89
CA ILE A 118 22.14 2.35 48.35
C ILE A 118 22.45 0.87 48.12
N GLU A 119 21.72 0.02 48.84
CA GLU A 119 21.87 -1.43 48.76
C GLU A 119 20.72 -2.03 47.93
N GLU A 120 21.05 -2.83 46.92
CA GLU A 120 20.06 -3.61 46.19
C GLU A 120 19.78 -4.92 46.94
N ARG A 121 18.82 -4.87 47.87
CA ARG A 121 18.47 -6.01 48.70
C ARG A 121 17.78 -7.13 47.94
N LEU A 122 17.01 -6.78 46.91
CA LEU A 122 16.42 -7.76 46.00
C LEU A 122 16.54 -7.26 44.56
N PRO A 123 17.19 -8.01 43.66
CA PRO A 123 17.32 -7.58 42.29
C PRO A 123 16.01 -7.73 41.51
N ALA A 124 15.68 -6.72 40.71
CA ALA A 124 14.50 -6.78 39.83
C ALA A 124 14.75 -7.76 38.68
N ARG A 125 13.74 -8.58 38.36
CA ARG A 125 13.75 -9.46 37.19
C ARG A 125 13.11 -8.72 36.02
N ALA A 126 13.64 -8.97 34.82
CA ALA A 126 13.05 -8.41 33.62
C ALA A 126 11.62 -8.94 33.45
N PHE A 127 10.64 -8.05 33.33
CA PHE A 127 9.29 -8.43 32.96
C PHE A 127 9.35 -9.08 31.57
N ARG A 128 8.77 -10.28 31.45
CA ARG A 128 8.66 -10.95 30.16
C ARG A 128 7.74 -10.13 29.27
N ARG A 129 8.31 -9.37 28.34
CA ARG A 129 7.57 -8.65 27.30
C ARG A 129 6.95 -9.66 26.33
N TYR A 130 5.76 -10.16 26.65
CA TYR A 130 4.96 -10.89 25.68
C TYR A 130 4.59 -9.99 24.48
N SER A 131 4.51 -8.65 24.66
CA SER A 131 4.22 -7.72 23.56
C SER A 131 5.33 -7.62 22.51
N ARG A 132 6.63 -7.61 22.87
CA ARG A 132 7.70 -7.46 21.86
C ARG A 132 7.68 -8.55 20.79
N SER A 133 7.33 -9.80 21.15
CA SER A 133 7.20 -10.88 20.17
C SER A 133 5.97 -10.73 19.28
N ILE A 134 4.85 -10.24 19.83
CA ILE A 134 3.61 -10.01 19.09
C ILE A 134 3.78 -8.79 18.16
N ASP A 135 4.42 -7.72 18.65
CA ASP A 135 4.73 -6.52 17.87
C ASP A 135 5.70 -6.83 16.73
N ASN A 136 6.66 -7.72 16.94
CA ASN A 136 7.57 -8.17 15.88
C ASN A 136 6.84 -9.05 14.84
N ALA A 137 5.99 -9.99 15.28
CA ALA A 137 5.20 -10.81 14.37
C ALA A 137 4.22 -9.95 13.54
N LEU A 138 3.54 -8.99 14.17
CA LEU A 138 2.68 -8.02 13.49
C LEU A 138 3.47 -7.13 12.53
N ARG A 139 4.67 -6.68 12.92
CA ARG A 139 5.55 -5.91 12.02
C ARG A 139 5.97 -6.73 10.80
N GLU A 140 6.33 -7.99 10.99
CA GLU A 140 6.67 -8.89 9.89
C GLU A 140 5.49 -9.13 8.96
N GLU A 141 4.28 -9.30 9.52
CA GLU A 141 3.06 -9.46 8.73
C GLU A 141 2.71 -8.19 7.94
N ILE A 142 2.84 -7.01 8.55
CA ILE A 142 2.67 -5.71 7.88
C ILE A 142 3.69 -5.54 6.74
N LEU A 143 4.95 -5.92 6.97
CA LEU A 143 5.99 -5.85 5.93
C LEU A 143 5.66 -6.79 4.75
N ARG A 144 5.28 -8.04 5.03
CA ARG A 144 4.85 -8.99 4.00
C ARG A 144 3.67 -8.47 3.20
N PHE A 145 2.65 -7.95 3.88
CA PHE A 145 1.47 -7.39 3.23
C PHE A 145 1.82 -6.15 2.37
N SER A 146 2.72 -5.30 2.86
CA SER A 146 3.22 -4.15 2.08
C SER A 146 3.96 -4.59 0.82
N GLU A 147 4.77 -5.64 0.89
CA GLU A 147 5.42 -6.22 -0.28
C GLU A 147 4.41 -6.80 -1.28
N GLU A 148 3.37 -7.50 -0.80
CA GLU A 148 2.31 -8.03 -1.66
C GLU A 148 1.54 -6.93 -2.37
N LEU A 149 1.16 -5.86 -1.66
CA LEU A 149 0.53 -4.68 -2.25
C LEU A 149 1.41 -4.05 -3.31
N ASN A 150 2.70 -3.89 -3.04
CA ASN A 150 3.65 -3.36 -4.02
C ASN A 150 3.70 -4.24 -5.28
N ARG A 151 3.80 -5.57 -5.13
CA ARG A 151 3.78 -6.49 -6.29
C ARG A 151 2.48 -6.41 -7.08
N PHE A 152 1.35 -6.23 -6.39
CA PHE A 152 0.04 -6.08 -7.01
C PHE A 152 -0.07 -4.77 -7.79
N SER A 153 0.35 -3.64 -7.21
CA SER A 153 0.41 -2.35 -7.91
C SER A 153 1.26 -2.42 -9.18
N HIS A 154 2.46 -3.00 -9.11
CA HIS A 154 3.33 -3.19 -10.29
C HIS A 154 2.70 -4.12 -11.35
N ARG A 155 1.78 -5.01 -10.97
CA ARG A 155 1.03 -5.83 -11.94
C ARG A 155 -0.04 -5.00 -12.63
N ILE A 156 -0.80 -4.21 -11.87
CA ILE A 156 -1.83 -3.31 -12.42
C ILE A 156 -1.21 -2.30 -13.37
N GLU A 157 -0.09 -1.67 -13.00
CA GLU A 157 0.61 -0.70 -13.86
C GLU A 157 1.00 -1.33 -15.20
N ARG A 158 1.53 -2.55 -15.18
CA ARG A 158 1.87 -3.29 -16.41
C ARG A 158 0.66 -3.60 -17.28
N GLU A 159 -0.46 -4.00 -16.68
CA GLU A 159 -1.70 -4.24 -17.43
C GLU A 159 -2.28 -2.93 -18.00
N LEU A 160 -2.22 -1.83 -17.25
CA LEU A 160 -2.62 -0.51 -17.74
C LEU A 160 -1.76 -0.06 -18.92
N ASP A 161 -0.44 -0.26 -18.86
CA ASP A 161 0.46 0.06 -19.96
C ASP A 161 0.17 -0.79 -21.21
N LYS A 162 -0.15 -2.09 -21.04
CA LYS A 162 -0.59 -2.94 -22.17
C LYS A 162 -1.87 -2.41 -22.81
N VAL A 163 -2.90 -2.15 -22.01
CA VAL A 163 -4.19 -1.62 -22.50
C VAL A 163 -3.99 -0.27 -23.18
N ARG A 164 -3.16 0.60 -22.62
CA ARG A 164 -2.81 1.90 -23.22
C ARG A 164 -2.14 1.74 -24.59
N ASN A 165 -1.23 0.79 -24.71
CA ASN A 165 -0.56 0.50 -25.98
C ASN A 165 -1.54 -0.08 -27.01
N GLU A 166 -2.40 -1.01 -26.61
CA GLU A 166 -3.46 -1.57 -27.47
C GLU A 166 -4.42 -0.49 -27.97
N LEU A 167 -4.86 0.42 -27.08
CA LEU A 167 -5.69 1.56 -27.45
C LEU A 167 -4.97 2.49 -28.44
N SER A 168 -3.67 2.74 -28.26
CA SER A 168 -2.89 3.55 -29.19
C SER A 168 -2.81 2.92 -30.58
N VAL A 169 -2.57 1.62 -30.66
CA VAL A 169 -2.55 0.87 -31.92
C VAL A 169 -3.92 0.90 -32.58
N LEU A 170 -4.99 0.69 -31.82
CA LEU A 170 -6.35 0.73 -32.32
C LEU A 170 -6.72 2.12 -32.85
N SER A 171 -6.35 3.18 -32.14
CA SER A 171 -6.56 4.56 -32.58
C SER A 171 -5.90 4.82 -33.94
N ARG A 172 -4.62 4.47 -34.10
CA ARG A 172 -3.92 4.62 -35.38
C ARG A 172 -4.58 3.85 -36.52
N ARG A 173 -5.12 2.67 -36.23
CA ARG A 173 -5.82 1.85 -37.22
C ARG A 173 -7.15 2.48 -37.63
N ILE A 174 -7.87 3.08 -36.68
CA ILE A 174 -9.09 3.85 -36.96
C ILE A 174 -8.75 5.06 -37.83
N ASP A 175 -7.69 5.80 -37.53
CA ASP A 175 -7.25 6.96 -38.32
C ASP A 175 -6.93 6.56 -39.77
N SER A 176 -6.18 5.48 -39.96
CA SER A 176 -5.90 4.93 -41.30
C SER A 176 -7.17 4.51 -42.06
N LEU A 177 -8.13 3.88 -41.38
CA LEU A 177 -9.41 3.52 -42.01
C LEU A 177 -10.22 4.75 -42.43
N TYR A 178 -10.16 5.84 -41.64
CA TYR A 178 -10.80 7.10 -42.02
C TYR A 178 -10.13 7.73 -43.25
N GLU A 179 -8.80 7.68 -43.36
CA GLU A 179 -8.07 8.12 -44.54
C GLU A 179 -8.46 7.30 -45.79
N ASP A 180 -8.45 5.97 -45.68
CA ASP A 180 -8.84 5.06 -46.77
C ASP A 180 -10.29 5.31 -47.23
N LEU A 181 -11.22 5.51 -46.29
CA LEU A 181 -12.61 5.83 -46.61
C LEU A 181 -12.74 7.19 -47.33
N ASN A 182 -11.94 8.18 -46.94
CA ASN A 182 -11.94 9.48 -47.60
C ASN A 182 -11.42 9.37 -49.04
N VAL A 183 -10.32 8.63 -49.27
CA VAL A 183 -9.80 8.35 -50.61
C VAL A 183 -10.84 7.63 -51.47
N LEU A 184 -11.45 6.56 -50.94
CA LEU A 184 -12.48 5.82 -51.65
C LEU A 184 -13.70 6.69 -51.98
N LYS A 185 -14.09 7.58 -51.07
CA LYS A 185 -15.19 8.53 -51.29
C LYS A 185 -14.86 9.52 -52.41
N GLU A 186 -13.61 9.98 -52.50
CA GLU A 186 -13.15 10.82 -53.60
C GLU A 186 -13.13 10.07 -54.93
N ASP A 187 -12.62 8.84 -54.96
CA ASP A 187 -12.58 8.03 -56.18
C ASP A 187 -13.98 7.72 -56.70
N VAL A 188 -14.92 7.37 -55.81
CA VAL A 188 -16.33 7.19 -56.17
C VAL A 188 -16.92 8.47 -56.73
N ARG A 189 -16.61 9.65 -56.16
CA ARG A 189 -17.02 10.94 -56.72
C ARG A 189 -16.44 11.11 -58.13
N ARG A 190 -15.14 10.91 -58.35
CA ARG A 190 -14.50 11.04 -59.66
C ARG A 190 -15.14 10.13 -60.70
N LEU A 191 -15.37 8.86 -60.35
CA LEU A 191 -16.02 7.89 -61.24
C LEU A 191 -17.44 8.28 -61.61
N LYS A 192 -18.22 8.85 -60.68
CA LYS A 192 -19.56 9.39 -60.99
C LYS A 192 -19.48 10.53 -62.01
N HIS A 193 -18.57 11.48 -61.84
CA HIS A 193 -18.38 12.58 -62.80
C HIS A 193 -17.92 12.08 -64.18
N VAL A 194 -17.06 11.05 -64.25
CA VAL A 194 -16.64 10.43 -65.52
C VAL A 194 -17.82 9.75 -66.21
N LYS A 195 -18.66 9.03 -65.46
CA LYS A 195 -19.87 8.39 -65.97
C LYS A 195 -20.84 9.42 -66.55
N GLU A 196 -21.04 10.54 -65.85
CA GLU A 196 -21.92 11.63 -66.31
C GLU A 196 -21.41 12.28 -67.60
N ARG A 197 -20.10 12.58 -67.70
CA ARG A 197 -19.50 13.12 -68.94
C ARG A 197 -19.61 12.18 -70.14
N LYS A 198 -19.45 10.87 -69.92
CA LYS A 198 -19.53 9.88 -71.00
C LYS A 198 -20.95 9.71 -71.55
N ILE A 199 -21.98 10.06 -70.77
CA ILE A 199 -23.39 10.01 -71.21
C ILE A 199 -23.75 11.24 -72.05
N GLU A 200 -23.16 12.40 -71.77
CA GLU A 200 -23.39 13.63 -72.56
C GLU A 200 -22.75 13.58 -73.96
N GLU A 201 -21.67 12.83 -74.16
CA GLU A 201 -21.02 12.65 -75.47
C GLU A 201 -21.80 11.72 -76.43
N ILE A 202 -22.77 10.93 -75.94
CA ILE A 202 -23.60 10.06 -76.79
C ILE A 202 -24.83 10.86 -77.27
N LYS A 203 -24.61 11.78 -78.20
CA LYS A 203 -25.71 12.26 -79.06
C LYS A 203 -26.12 11.11 -80.00
N PRO A 204 -27.41 10.78 -80.14
CA PRO A 204 -27.82 9.66 -80.99
C PRO A 204 -27.45 9.95 -82.46
N LEU A 205 -26.61 9.09 -83.02
CA LEU A 205 -26.36 9.00 -84.45
C LEU A 205 -27.70 8.73 -85.17
N ARG A 206 -28.00 9.55 -86.18
CA ARG A 206 -29.20 9.41 -87.02
C ARG A 206 -29.30 8.00 -87.61
N VAL A 207 -30.52 7.46 -87.57
CA VAL A 207 -30.96 6.17 -88.11
C VAL A 207 -30.41 5.95 -89.53
N ARG A 208 -29.75 4.80 -89.76
CA ARG A 208 -29.25 4.38 -91.10
C ARG A 208 -30.42 4.05 -92.03
N GLU A 209 -30.34 4.51 -93.27
CA GLU A 209 -31.29 4.23 -94.36
C GLU A 209 -31.43 2.73 -94.64
N LYS A 210 -32.67 2.28 -94.87
CA LYS A 210 -33.00 0.93 -95.36
C LYS A 210 -32.47 0.75 -96.79
N VAL A 211 -31.65 -0.27 -97.01
CA VAL A 211 -31.19 -0.64 -98.36
C VAL A 211 -32.04 -1.80 -98.85
N SER A 212 -33.00 -1.55 -99.74
CA SER A 212 -33.77 -2.62 -100.39
C SER A 212 -32.96 -3.28 -101.50
N VAL A 213 -32.76 -4.60 -101.39
CA VAL A 213 -32.14 -5.44 -102.42
C VAL A 213 -33.21 -5.79 -103.47
N ARG A 214 -33.09 -5.32 -104.72
CA ARG A 214 -33.97 -5.73 -105.83
C ARG A 214 -33.28 -6.81 -106.66
N GLY A 215 -33.97 -7.92 -106.93
CA GLY A 215 -33.57 -8.89 -107.96
C GLY A 215 -33.58 -10.38 -107.58
N ILE A 216 -34.19 -10.78 -106.47
CA ILE A 216 -34.42 -12.20 -106.14
C ILE A 216 -35.85 -12.34 -105.63
N GLU A 217 -36.71 -12.99 -106.40
CA GLU A 217 -38.03 -13.46 -105.94
C GLU A 217 -37.78 -14.73 -105.10
N ASP A 218 -38.40 -14.83 -103.91
CA ASP A 218 -38.26 -15.88 -102.87
C ASP A 218 -37.16 -15.73 -101.78
N LEU A 219 -36.71 -14.51 -101.44
CA LEU A 219 -35.96 -14.31 -100.18
C LEU A 219 -36.90 -13.99 -98.99
N PRO A 220 -36.79 -14.71 -97.85
CA PRO A 220 -37.54 -14.37 -96.63
C PRO A 220 -37.21 -12.97 -96.10
N ASP A 221 -38.22 -12.24 -95.63
CA ASP A 221 -38.15 -10.83 -95.23
C ASP A 221 -37.04 -10.49 -94.21
N PHE A 222 -36.64 -11.42 -93.35
CA PHE A 222 -35.59 -11.20 -92.35
C PHE A 222 -34.17 -11.16 -92.94
N ILE A 223 -33.97 -11.68 -94.16
CA ILE A 223 -32.67 -11.72 -94.84
C ILE A 223 -32.48 -10.45 -95.70
N SER A 224 -33.58 -9.86 -96.16
CA SER A 224 -33.61 -8.70 -97.06
C SER A 224 -32.93 -7.45 -96.48
N ASP A 225 -32.96 -7.28 -95.17
CA ASP A 225 -32.39 -6.13 -94.45
C ASP A 225 -30.91 -6.33 -94.06
N ASN A 226 -30.25 -7.41 -94.53
CA ASN A 226 -28.85 -7.66 -94.22
C ASN A 226 -27.92 -7.10 -95.33
N PRO A 227 -27.02 -6.15 -95.02
CA PRO A 227 -26.14 -5.53 -96.01
C PRO A 227 -25.16 -6.51 -96.68
N TRP A 228 -24.83 -7.63 -96.03
CA TRP A 228 -23.92 -8.65 -96.58
C TRP A 228 -24.52 -9.43 -97.75
N VAL A 229 -25.84 -9.51 -97.84
CA VAL A 229 -26.54 -10.23 -98.91
C VAL A 229 -26.26 -9.59 -100.26
N SER A 230 -26.23 -8.25 -100.32
CA SER A 230 -25.89 -7.52 -101.55
C SER A 230 -24.45 -7.76 -102.02
N ILE A 231 -23.52 -7.95 -101.09
CA ILE A 231 -22.10 -8.23 -101.36
C ILE A 231 -21.92 -9.66 -101.85
N LEU A 232 -22.63 -10.62 -101.23
CA LEU A 232 -22.56 -12.04 -101.60
C LEU A 232 -23.15 -12.30 -102.99
N ILE A 233 -24.26 -11.66 -103.35
CA ILE A 233 -24.86 -11.77 -104.70
C ILE A 233 -23.90 -11.26 -105.77
N LYS A 234 -23.22 -10.13 -105.52
CA LYS A 234 -22.22 -9.61 -106.45
C LYS A 234 -21.08 -10.58 -106.67
N ARG A 235 -20.61 -11.23 -105.61
CA ARG A 235 -19.47 -12.16 -105.67
C ARG A 235 -19.81 -13.47 -106.37
N GLY A 236 -21.03 -13.98 -106.21
CA GLY A 236 -21.50 -15.19 -106.90
C GLY A 236 -21.78 -15.02 -108.40
N LYS A 237 -21.70 -13.80 -108.94
CA LYS A 237 -21.77 -13.52 -110.39
C LYS A 237 -20.40 -13.36 -111.06
N GLU A 238 -19.31 -13.38 -110.28
CA GLU A 238 -17.94 -13.25 -110.77
C GLU A 238 -17.20 -14.61 -110.87
N GLU A 239 -17.92 -15.73 -110.72
CA GLU A 239 -17.51 -17.09 -111.12
C GLU A 239 -18.46 -17.62 -112.21
#